data_AF-A0A2E3BU64-F1
#
_entry.id   AF-A0A2E3BU64-F1
#
_cell.length_a   1.000
_cell.length_b   1.000
_cell.length_c   1.000
_cell.angle_alpha   90.00
_cell.angle_beta   90.00
_cell.angle_gamma   90.00
#
_symmetry.space_group_name_H-M   'P 1'
#
loop_
_entity.id
_entity.type
_entity.pdbx_description
1 polymer ?
#
loop_
_entity_poly.entity_id
_entity_poly.type
_entity_poly.pdbx_seq_one_letter_code
_entity_poly.pdbx_strand_id
1 'polypeptide(L)'
;MRTLLLSLLVIIFLAPLVTAEEYEVYGKVYTQDNMPLTNEPIVIQCSGNDVCDLNSNLQTITDYYGFYSITLEVFPEDDGENISLLVAGQFAELTIDWNSSSNSDTRNQEFDIYLTQDPRVSTTIGGFTCGGCCLLLILFFAGLRSLKKLMTQEGRDEFLGRKLMPIADCPVCGEKMPRHLVLRHLIVDHEIEPYEAGSIAGKQFNKIHSEE
;
A
#
# COMPACT_ATOMS: atom_id res chain seq x y z
N MET A 1 38.01 -13.07 56.63
CA MET A 1 36.67 -12.92 55.99
C MET A 1 35.99 -11.61 56.36
N ARG A 2 35.96 -11.20 57.63
CA ARG A 2 35.30 -9.94 58.08
C ARG A 2 35.95 -8.66 57.53
N THR A 3 37.28 -8.65 57.37
CA THR A 3 38.04 -7.53 56.77
C THR A 3 37.86 -7.39 55.26
N LEU A 4 37.75 -8.52 54.54
CA LEU A 4 37.46 -8.56 53.10
C LEU A 4 36.04 -8.03 52.78
N LEU A 5 35.08 -8.34 53.67
CA LEU A 5 33.70 -7.87 53.55
C LEU A 5 33.59 -6.36 53.79
N LEU A 6 34.37 -5.82 54.73
CA LEU A 6 34.47 -4.38 55.00
C LEU A 6 35.15 -3.63 53.85
N SER A 7 36.22 -4.16 53.27
CA SER A 7 36.88 -3.52 52.12
C SER A 7 36.01 -3.51 50.87
N LEU A 8 35.21 -4.57 50.63
CA LEU A 8 34.28 -4.61 49.50
C LEU A 8 33.17 -3.56 49.65
N LEU A 9 32.66 -3.36 50.87
CA LEU A 9 31.58 -2.41 51.15
C LEU A 9 32.04 -0.95 51.00
N VAL A 10 33.31 -0.66 51.32
CA VAL A 10 33.91 0.67 51.08
C VAL A 10 34.10 0.97 49.60
N ILE A 11 34.51 -0.01 48.78
CA ILE A 11 34.69 0.18 47.33
C ILE A 11 33.35 0.46 46.62
N ILE A 12 32.26 -0.17 47.07
CA ILE A 12 30.92 0.04 46.52
C ILE A 12 30.40 1.46 46.83
N PHE A 13 30.74 2.03 47.99
CA PHE A 13 30.35 3.40 48.36
C PHE A 13 31.19 4.50 47.69
N LEU A 14 32.37 4.17 47.17
CA LEU A 14 33.24 5.11 46.44
C LEU A 14 33.10 5.02 44.92
N ALA A 15 32.18 4.20 44.40
CA ALA A 15 31.88 4.21 42.98
C ALA A 15 31.30 5.60 42.62
N PRO A 16 31.91 6.34 41.68
CA PRO A 16 31.31 7.58 41.20
C PRO A 16 29.95 7.25 40.59
N LEU A 17 28.89 7.88 41.08
CA LEU A 17 27.64 7.93 40.35
C LEU A 17 27.91 8.81 39.12
N VAL A 18 28.11 8.17 37.97
CA VAL A 18 28.11 8.87 36.69
C VAL A 18 26.66 9.27 36.42
N THR A 19 26.32 10.51 36.75
CA THR A 19 25.06 11.14 36.33
C THR A 19 25.27 11.63 34.91
N ALA A 20 24.68 10.95 33.93
CA ALA A 20 24.58 11.49 32.58
C ALA A 20 23.53 12.61 32.63
N GLU A 21 23.95 13.86 32.46
CA GLU A 21 23.00 14.98 32.28
C GLU A 21 22.33 14.80 30.92
N GLU A 22 21.00 14.65 30.88
CA GLU A 22 20.27 14.47 29.63
C GLU A 22 20.04 15.84 28.96
N TYR A 23 20.30 15.94 27.65
CA TYR A 23 20.08 17.16 26.86
C TYR A 23 18.76 17.04 26.09
N GLU A 24 17.72 17.76 26.49
CA GLU A 24 16.40 17.74 25.87
C GLU A 24 16.17 19.00 25.01
N VAL A 25 15.89 18.79 23.73
CA VAL A 25 15.43 19.85 22.82
C VAL A 25 13.93 19.70 22.63
N TYR A 26 13.19 20.77 22.87
CA TYR A 26 11.75 20.80 22.70
C TYR A 26 11.29 22.06 21.99
N GLY A 27 10.10 22.01 21.40
CA GLY A 27 9.51 23.18 20.77
C GLY A 27 8.31 22.81 19.91
N LYS A 28 7.99 23.67 18.96
CA LYS A 28 6.83 23.52 18.09
C LYS A 28 7.20 23.65 16.63
N VAL A 29 6.55 22.83 15.79
CA VAL A 29 6.71 22.90 14.32
C VAL A 29 5.57 23.68 13.70
N TYR A 30 5.92 24.69 12.92
CA TYR A 30 5.00 25.56 12.20
C TYR A 30 5.17 25.40 10.69
N THR A 31 4.04 25.44 9.99
CA THR A 31 3.99 25.59 8.53
C THR A 31 4.17 27.06 8.13
N GLN A 32 4.32 27.34 6.83
CA GLN A 32 4.44 28.70 6.29
C GLN A 32 3.28 29.62 6.72
N ASP A 33 2.08 29.08 6.87
CA ASP A 33 0.88 29.82 7.31
C ASP A 33 0.76 29.96 8.85
N ASN A 34 1.85 29.68 9.58
CA ASN A 34 1.91 29.70 11.04
C ASN A 34 0.91 28.72 11.71
N MET A 35 0.50 27.67 10.98
CA MET A 35 -0.30 26.58 11.53
C MET A 35 0.60 25.47 12.08
N PRO A 36 0.25 24.85 13.23
CA PRO A 36 1.03 23.76 13.78
C PRO A 36 1.02 22.53 12.87
N LEU A 37 2.17 21.89 12.71
CA LEU A 37 2.32 20.66 11.95
C LEU A 37 2.25 19.44 12.88
N THR A 38 1.27 18.58 12.67
CA THR A 38 0.92 17.48 13.60
C THR A 38 1.23 16.12 13.00
N ASN A 39 1.61 15.15 13.86
CA ASN A 39 1.94 13.77 13.48
C ASN A 39 3.02 13.64 12.40
N GLU A 40 3.98 14.57 12.37
CA GLU A 40 5.07 14.55 11.42
C GLU A 40 6.36 14.02 12.09
N PRO A 41 7.07 13.06 11.48
CA PRO A 41 8.36 12.62 11.99
C PRO A 41 9.41 13.74 11.88
N ILE A 42 10.20 13.87 12.94
CA ILE A 42 11.41 14.69 12.99
C ILE A 42 12.57 13.72 13.12
N VAL A 43 13.50 13.78 12.18
CA VAL A 43 14.66 12.88 12.12
C VAL A 43 15.93 13.70 12.10
N ILE A 44 16.95 13.25 12.83
CA ILE A 44 18.27 13.87 12.76
C ILE A 44 18.97 13.36 11.50
N GLN A 45 19.28 14.27 10.58
CA GLN A 45 19.97 13.93 9.35
C GLN A 45 21.02 14.98 9.02
N CYS A 46 22.23 14.73 9.50
CA CYS A 46 23.40 15.58 9.35
C CYS A 46 24.63 14.74 8.98
N SER A 47 25.77 15.38 8.73
CA SER A 47 27.04 14.70 8.46
C SER A 47 28.22 15.59 8.83
N GLY A 48 29.26 15.02 9.44
CA GLY A 48 30.57 15.68 9.56
C GLY A 48 30.92 16.26 10.92
N ASN A 49 30.17 15.96 11.99
CA ASN A 49 30.56 16.24 13.38
C ASN A 49 30.19 15.06 14.31
N ASP A 50 30.91 14.96 15.44
CA ASP A 50 30.78 13.86 16.40
C ASP A 50 29.37 13.85 17.04
N VAL A 51 28.80 15.03 17.29
CA VAL A 51 27.43 15.21 17.77
C VAL A 51 26.42 14.55 16.83
N CYS A 52 26.57 14.74 15.52
CA CYS A 52 25.65 14.12 14.57
C CYS A 52 25.79 12.60 14.58
N ASP A 53 27.02 12.07 14.62
CA ASP A 53 27.26 10.63 14.58
C ASP A 53 26.67 9.91 15.80
N LEU A 54 26.67 10.56 16.97
CA LEU A 54 26.02 10.05 18.18
C LEU A 54 24.49 10.05 18.07
N ASN A 55 23.93 11.04 17.38
CA ASN A 55 22.48 11.31 17.37
C ASN A 55 21.78 10.92 16.05
N SER A 56 22.49 10.42 15.04
CA SER A 56 21.97 10.20 13.67
C SER A 56 20.82 9.20 13.56
N ASN A 57 20.63 8.37 14.58
CA ASN A 57 19.59 7.33 14.62
C ASN A 57 18.35 7.76 15.43
N LEU A 58 18.36 8.96 16.00
CA LEU A 58 17.27 9.46 16.82
C LEU A 58 16.18 10.07 15.92
N GLN A 59 14.95 9.83 16.34
CA GLN A 59 13.76 10.38 15.72
C GLN A 59 12.69 10.62 16.77
N THR A 60 11.85 11.62 16.54
CA THR A 60 10.65 11.90 17.33
C THR A 60 9.49 12.22 16.39
N ILE A 61 8.29 12.40 16.94
CA ILE A 61 7.10 12.75 16.17
C ILE A 61 6.38 13.93 16.83
N THR A 62 5.87 14.86 16.03
CA THR A 62 5.08 15.95 16.56
C THR A 62 3.72 15.46 17.08
N ASP A 63 3.28 16.03 18.20
CA ASP A 63 1.98 15.70 18.82
C ASP A 63 0.79 16.32 18.05
N TYR A 64 -0.41 16.16 18.61
CA TYR A 64 -1.65 16.71 18.02
C TYR A 64 -1.68 18.26 17.98
N TYR A 65 -0.84 18.92 18.76
CA TYR A 65 -0.73 20.37 18.79
C TYR A 65 0.51 20.88 18.05
N GLY A 66 1.36 19.99 17.54
CA GLY A 66 2.60 20.30 16.81
C GLY A 66 3.84 20.43 17.70
N PHE A 67 3.75 20.08 18.98
CA PHE A 67 4.90 20.05 19.88
C PHE A 67 5.75 18.80 19.66
N TYR A 68 7.05 18.93 19.89
CA TYR A 68 7.99 17.83 19.90
C TYR A 68 8.97 17.95 21.06
N SER A 69 9.56 16.82 21.43
CA SER A 69 10.70 16.74 22.33
C SER A 69 11.62 15.61 21.86
N ILE A 70 12.92 15.86 21.88
CA ILE A 70 13.97 14.90 21.53
C ILE A 70 15.14 15.05 22.50
N THR A 71 15.58 13.93 23.08
CA THR A 71 16.76 13.88 23.94
C THR A 71 17.97 13.56 23.08
N LEU A 72 19.00 14.40 23.15
CA LEU A 72 20.26 14.27 22.43
C LEU A 72 21.39 13.86 23.39
N GLU A 73 22.35 13.11 22.86
CA GLU A 73 23.62 12.83 23.51
C GLU A 73 24.63 13.92 23.11
N VAL A 74 24.87 14.87 24.00
CA VAL A 74 25.67 16.09 23.78
C VAL A 74 26.54 16.34 25.00
N PHE A 75 27.76 16.84 24.79
CA PHE A 75 28.73 17.16 25.83
C PHE A 75 29.00 18.68 25.91
N PRO A 76 29.60 19.18 27.01
CA PRO A 76 29.92 20.60 27.15
C PRO A 76 30.83 21.17 26.05
N GLU A 77 31.68 20.34 25.45
CA GLU A 77 32.56 20.71 24.34
C GLU A 77 31.84 20.93 23.01
N ASP A 78 30.58 20.48 22.89
CA ASP A 78 29.77 20.57 21.68
C ASP A 78 28.97 21.90 21.59
N ASP A 79 29.19 22.82 22.53
CA ASP A 79 28.55 24.14 22.52
C ASP A 79 28.83 24.91 21.21
N GLY A 80 27.77 25.33 20.51
CA GLY A 80 27.85 26.01 19.23
C GLY A 80 27.93 25.10 18.00
N GLU A 81 27.95 23.77 18.17
CA GLU A 81 27.83 22.83 17.06
C GLU A 81 26.42 22.85 16.45
N ASN A 82 26.33 22.55 15.16
CA ASN A 82 25.05 22.53 14.44
C ASN A 82 24.60 21.09 14.18
N ILE A 83 23.29 20.88 14.28
CA ILE A 83 22.62 19.63 13.97
C ILE A 83 21.42 19.90 13.06
N SER A 84 21.34 19.16 11.97
CA SER A 84 20.30 19.31 10.97
C SER A 84 19.14 18.36 11.27
N LEU A 85 17.95 18.93 11.50
CA LEU A 85 16.69 18.23 11.71
C LEU A 85 15.90 18.19 10.39
N LEU A 86 15.58 16.99 9.92
CA LEU A 86 14.69 16.79 8.77
C LEU A 86 13.24 16.67 9.25
N VAL A 87 12.39 17.58 8.78
CA VAL A 87 10.95 17.59 9.06
C VAL A 87 10.18 17.84 7.77
N ALA A 88 9.26 16.93 7.42
CA ALA A 88 8.45 17.02 6.20
C ALA A 88 9.25 17.32 4.91
N GLY A 89 10.46 16.76 4.80
CA GLY A 89 11.36 16.94 3.64
C GLY A 89 12.16 18.24 3.62
N GLN A 90 12.12 19.04 4.68
CA GLN A 90 12.90 20.27 4.84
C GLN A 90 13.89 20.14 6.00
N PHE A 91 15.07 20.74 5.84
CA PHE A 91 16.08 20.80 6.89
C PHE A 91 15.90 22.07 7.73
N ALA A 92 15.94 21.89 9.05
CA ALA A 92 16.04 22.94 10.05
C ALA A 92 17.36 22.78 10.79
N GLU A 93 18.15 23.85 10.85
CA GLU A 93 19.45 23.87 11.54
C GLU A 93 19.25 24.28 13.00
N LEU A 94 19.56 23.38 13.92
CA LEU A 94 19.61 23.64 15.35
C LEU A 94 21.07 23.87 15.76
N THR A 95 21.36 24.96 16.46
CA THR A 95 22.65 25.19 17.10
C THR A 95 22.55 24.76 18.57
N ILE A 96 23.44 23.88 19.00
CA ILE A 96 23.53 23.43 20.39
C ILE A 96 23.92 24.62 21.28
N ASP A 97 23.08 24.88 22.29
CA ASP A 97 23.37 25.85 23.35
C ASP A 97 23.55 25.08 24.66
N TRP A 98 24.80 24.87 25.07
CA TRP A 98 25.10 24.20 26.33
C TRP A 98 24.75 25.07 27.53
N ASN A 99 24.67 26.39 27.38
CA ASN A 99 24.34 27.30 28.48
C ASN A 99 22.83 27.57 28.60
N SER A 100 22.00 26.84 27.83
CA SER A 100 20.55 26.87 27.95
C SER A 100 20.08 26.44 29.35
N SER A 101 18.80 26.69 29.64
CA SER A 101 18.21 26.46 30.97
C SER A 101 18.49 25.04 31.48
N SER A 102 19.08 24.94 32.67
CA SER A 102 19.38 23.67 33.34
C SER A 102 18.53 23.50 34.59
N ASN A 103 17.82 22.37 34.72
CA ASN A 103 17.15 21.98 35.97
C ASN A 103 17.79 20.68 36.48
N SER A 104 18.52 20.78 37.60
CA SER A 104 19.20 19.76 38.43
C SER A 104 19.86 18.53 37.77
N ASP A 105 19.22 17.87 36.81
CA ASP A 105 19.64 16.63 36.16
C ASP A 105 19.39 16.62 34.63
N THR A 106 18.61 17.58 34.10
CA THR A 106 18.36 17.72 32.66
C THR A 106 18.64 19.15 32.17
N ARG A 107 19.25 19.23 30.99
CA ARG A 107 19.49 20.48 30.28
C ARG A 107 18.46 20.60 29.17
N ASN A 108 17.74 21.72 29.15
CA ASN A 108 16.64 21.88 28.20
C ASN A 108 16.88 23.09 27.28
N GLN A 109 16.65 22.91 25.98
CA GLN A 109 16.73 23.95 24.97
C GLN A 109 15.39 24.05 24.22
N GLU A 110 14.84 25.26 24.14
CA GLU A 110 13.65 25.54 23.33
C GLU A 110 14.05 25.89 21.89
N PHE A 111 13.48 25.19 20.91
CA PHE A 111 13.72 25.42 19.48
C PHE A 111 12.46 25.20 18.65
N ASP A 112 11.90 26.30 18.13
CA ASP A 112 10.75 26.25 17.22
C ASP A 112 11.20 26.10 15.76
N ILE A 113 10.53 25.23 15.01
CA ILE A 113 10.84 24.92 13.62
C ILE A 113 9.82 25.58 12.70
N TYR A 114 10.27 26.40 11.76
CA TYR A 114 9.41 27.07 10.78
C TYR A 114 9.68 26.53 9.37
N LEU A 115 8.69 25.83 8.80
CA LEU A 115 8.78 25.31 7.45
C LEU A 115 8.49 26.38 6.41
N THR A 116 9.31 26.42 5.37
CA THR A 116 9.20 27.36 4.25
C THR A 116 8.21 26.92 3.18
N GLN A 117 7.97 25.61 3.06
CA GLN A 117 7.00 25.02 2.13
C GLN A 117 5.94 24.26 2.93
N ASP A 118 4.68 24.35 2.51
CA ASP A 118 3.59 23.60 3.13
C ASP A 118 3.65 22.12 2.69
N PRO A 119 3.87 21.16 3.61
CA PRO A 119 3.94 19.74 3.27
C PRO A 119 2.58 19.13 2.88
N ARG A 120 1.48 19.89 2.97
CA ARG A 120 0.13 19.46 2.51
C ARG A 120 0.06 19.12 1.02
N VAL A 121 1.11 19.35 0.23
CA VAL A 121 1.26 18.83 -1.14
C VAL A 121 1.73 17.35 -1.19
N SER A 122 1.35 16.50 -0.23
CA SER A 122 1.60 15.05 -0.33
C SER A 122 0.43 14.31 -0.99
N THR A 123 0.53 14.17 -2.31
CA THR A 123 0.33 12.98 -3.17
C THR A 123 -0.66 11.84 -2.81
N THR A 124 -1.70 12.06 -2.01
CA THR A 124 -2.79 11.05 -1.84
C THR A 124 -3.59 10.80 -3.13
N ILE A 125 -3.41 11.64 -4.16
CA ILE A 125 -3.99 11.46 -5.49
C ILE A 125 -3.13 10.51 -6.38
N GLY A 126 -1.89 10.18 -6.00
CA GLY A 126 -0.98 9.35 -6.81
C GLY A 126 -1.34 7.86 -6.89
N GLY A 127 -1.97 7.30 -5.85
CA GLY A 127 -2.35 5.88 -5.82
C GLY A 127 -3.63 5.55 -6.60
N PHE A 128 -4.60 6.47 -6.59
CA PHE A 128 -5.88 6.28 -7.30
C PHE A 128 -5.80 6.60 -8.80
N THR A 129 -4.85 7.44 -9.22
CA THR A 129 -4.75 7.85 -10.64
C THR A 129 -4.19 6.74 -11.52
N CYS A 130 -3.17 5.99 -11.09
CA CYS A 130 -2.62 4.90 -11.91
C CYS A 130 -3.47 3.62 -11.83
N GLY A 131 -3.84 3.19 -10.62
CA GLY A 131 -4.65 1.99 -10.41
C GLY A 131 -6.09 2.14 -10.90
N GLY A 132 -6.70 3.32 -10.67
CA GLY A 132 -8.06 3.62 -11.13
C GLY A 132 -8.18 3.69 -12.65
N CYS A 133 -7.21 4.28 -13.35
CA CYS A 133 -7.22 4.30 -14.81
C CYS A 133 -7.13 2.90 -15.41
N CYS A 134 -6.31 2.00 -14.84
CA CYS A 134 -6.20 0.63 -15.34
C CYS A 134 -7.52 -0.14 -15.18
N LEU A 135 -8.18 -0.04 -14.02
CA LEU A 135 -9.47 -0.69 -13.78
C LEU A 135 -10.59 -0.13 -14.67
N LEU A 136 -10.65 1.18 -14.85
CA LEU A 136 -11.63 1.82 -15.75
C LEU A 136 -11.44 1.38 -17.20
N LEU A 137 -10.19 1.25 -17.67
CA LEU A 137 -9.91 0.76 -19.02
C LEU A 137 -10.33 -0.72 -19.19
N ILE A 138 -10.04 -1.58 -18.22
CA ILE A 138 -10.45 -3.00 -18.27
C ILE A 138 -11.97 -3.12 -18.32
N LEU A 139 -12.69 -2.37 -17.47
CA LEU A 139 -14.16 -2.37 -17.45
C LEU A 139 -14.75 -1.76 -18.74
N PHE A 140 -14.12 -0.73 -19.30
CA PHE A 140 -14.55 -0.14 -20.57
C PHE A 140 -14.39 -1.13 -21.74
N PHE A 141 -13.24 -1.80 -21.85
CA PHE A 141 -13.02 -2.81 -22.89
C PHE A 141 -13.92 -4.05 -22.71
N ALA A 142 -14.13 -4.51 -21.48
CA ALA A 142 -15.06 -5.59 -21.18
C ALA A 142 -16.51 -5.20 -21.49
N GLY A 143 -16.93 -3.99 -21.12
CA GLY A 143 -18.25 -3.44 -21.39
C GLY A 143 -18.52 -3.28 -22.90
N LEU A 144 -17.57 -2.78 -23.67
CA LEU A 144 -17.70 -2.68 -25.13
C LEU A 144 -17.84 -4.05 -25.81
N ARG A 145 -17.11 -5.08 -25.33
CA ARG A 145 -17.26 -6.45 -25.85
C ARG A 145 -18.64 -7.03 -25.53
N SER A 146 -19.14 -6.80 -24.32
CA SER A 146 -20.46 -7.25 -23.90
C SER A 146 -21.59 -6.51 -24.64
N LEU A 147 -21.47 -5.19 -24.84
CA LEU A 147 -22.44 -4.43 -25.62
C LEU A 147 -22.49 -4.90 -27.08
N LYS A 148 -21.32 -5.15 -27.70
CA LYS A 148 -21.30 -5.69 -29.07
C LYS A 148 -22.01 -7.03 -29.19
N LYS A 149 -21.86 -7.92 -28.20
CA LYS A 149 -22.59 -9.21 -28.16
C LYS A 149 -24.08 -9.05 -27.90
N LEU A 150 -24.51 -8.06 -27.12
CA LEU A 150 -25.94 -7.78 -26.87
C LEU A 150 -26.62 -7.06 -28.05
N MET A 151 -25.87 -6.35 -28.89
CA MET A 151 -26.39 -5.71 -30.09
C MET A 151 -26.67 -6.71 -31.23
N THR A 152 -26.01 -7.87 -31.23
CA THR A 152 -26.34 -8.98 -32.14
C THR A 152 -27.53 -9.78 -31.61
N GLN A 153 -28.49 -10.08 -32.51
CA GLN A 153 -29.73 -10.80 -32.16
C GLN A 153 -29.45 -12.18 -31.55
N GLU A 154 -28.42 -12.88 -32.05
CA GLU A 154 -27.94 -14.18 -31.54
C GLU A 154 -27.41 -14.08 -30.11
N GLY A 155 -26.51 -13.13 -29.81
CA GLY A 155 -25.98 -12.98 -28.45
C GLY A 155 -27.05 -12.57 -27.43
N ARG A 156 -28.06 -11.81 -27.87
CA ARG A 156 -29.20 -11.42 -27.02
C ARG A 156 -30.12 -12.61 -26.70
N ASP A 157 -30.27 -13.56 -27.62
CA ASP A 157 -31.03 -14.79 -27.39
C ASP A 157 -30.25 -15.82 -26.54
N GLU A 158 -28.91 -15.87 -26.64
CA GLU A 158 -28.05 -16.63 -25.72
C GLU A 158 -28.15 -16.13 -24.27
N PHE A 159 -28.14 -14.81 -24.04
CA PHE A 159 -28.31 -14.22 -22.71
C PHE A 159 -29.69 -14.46 -22.09
N LEU A 160 -30.72 -14.65 -22.92
CA LEU A 160 -32.09 -15.00 -22.49
C LEU A 160 -32.29 -16.52 -22.30
N GLY A 161 -31.25 -17.33 -22.49
CA GLY A 161 -31.32 -18.79 -22.38
C GLY A 161 -32.05 -19.47 -23.54
N ARG A 162 -32.36 -18.76 -24.62
CA ARG A 162 -32.99 -19.30 -25.82
C ARG A 162 -31.90 -19.71 -26.80
N LYS A 163 -31.21 -20.82 -26.53
CA LYS A 163 -30.33 -21.44 -27.52
C LYS A 163 -31.20 -21.91 -28.68
N LEU A 164 -31.07 -21.31 -29.87
CA LEU A 164 -31.69 -21.81 -31.09
C LEU A 164 -31.28 -23.29 -31.23
N MET A 165 -32.26 -24.20 -31.24
CA MET A 165 -31.94 -25.61 -31.44
C MET A 165 -31.40 -25.77 -32.86
N PRO A 166 -30.22 -26.39 -33.05
CA PRO A 166 -29.65 -26.56 -34.37
C PRO A 166 -30.63 -27.35 -35.25
N ILE A 167 -30.89 -26.83 -36.44
CA ILE A 167 -31.67 -27.51 -37.48
C ILE A 167 -30.71 -28.46 -38.20
N ALA A 168 -31.14 -29.68 -38.43
CA ALA A 168 -30.37 -30.70 -39.13
C ALA A 168 -31.22 -31.27 -40.27
N ASP A 169 -30.58 -31.54 -41.40
CA ASP A 169 -31.22 -32.19 -42.53
C ASP A 169 -31.17 -33.71 -42.33
N CYS A 170 -32.26 -34.40 -42.68
CA CYS A 170 -32.29 -35.85 -42.68
C CYS A 170 -31.35 -36.40 -43.77
N PRO A 171 -30.44 -37.34 -43.45
CA PRO A 171 -29.48 -37.88 -44.43
C PRO A 171 -30.12 -38.81 -45.48
N VAL A 172 -31.39 -39.19 -45.30
CA VAL A 172 -32.10 -40.13 -46.19
C VAL A 172 -33.06 -39.40 -47.14
N CYS A 173 -33.87 -38.48 -46.64
CA CYS A 173 -34.86 -37.73 -47.44
C CYS A 173 -34.50 -36.26 -47.70
N GLY A 174 -33.51 -35.70 -46.98
CA GLY A 174 -33.13 -34.29 -47.10
C GLY A 174 -34.10 -33.29 -46.46
N GLU A 175 -35.10 -33.75 -45.71
CA GLU A 175 -36.04 -32.88 -45.00
C GLU A 175 -35.36 -32.16 -43.83
N LYS A 176 -35.67 -30.87 -43.66
CA LYS A 176 -35.09 -30.04 -42.59
C LYS A 176 -35.91 -30.16 -41.32
N MET A 177 -35.29 -30.54 -40.20
CA MET A 177 -35.99 -30.66 -38.92
C MET A 177 -35.09 -30.33 -37.72
N PRO A 178 -35.65 -30.02 -36.55
CA PRO A 178 -34.88 -29.85 -35.32
C PRO A 178 -34.05 -31.11 -35.01
N ARG A 179 -32.79 -30.92 -34.57
CA ARG A 179 -31.84 -32.01 -34.27
C ARG A 179 -32.42 -33.14 -33.41
N HIS A 180 -33.26 -32.81 -32.43
CA HIS A 180 -33.88 -33.79 -31.53
C HIS A 180 -34.96 -34.66 -32.18
N LEU A 181 -35.48 -34.28 -33.36
CA LEU A 181 -36.50 -35.04 -34.10
C LEU A 181 -35.91 -35.96 -35.18
N VAL A 182 -34.65 -35.74 -35.59
CA VAL A 182 -33.98 -36.53 -36.64
C VAL A 182 -33.96 -38.03 -36.32
N LEU A 183 -33.66 -38.41 -35.08
CA LEU A 183 -33.63 -39.82 -34.68
C LEU A 183 -35.01 -40.47 -34.78
N ARG A 184 -36.06 -39.76 -34.33
CA ARG A 184 -37.43 -40.25 -34.43
C ARG A 184 -37.86 -40.41 -35.87
N HIS A 185 -37.53 -39.45 -36.73
CA HIS A 185 -37.85 -39.51 -38.15
C HIS A 185 -37.17 -40.69 -38.86
N LEU A 186 -35.89 -40.97 -38.55
CA LEU A 186 -35.18 -42.13 -39.10
C LEU A 186 -35.81 -43.47 -38.70
N ILE A 187 -36.31 -43.59 -37.47
CA ILE A 187 -36.91 -44.84 -36.97
C ILE A 187 -38.33 -45.02 -37.52
N VAL A 188 -39.14 -43.94 -37.56
CA VAL A 188 -40.57 -44.01 -37.87
C VAL A 188 -40.83 -43.90 -39.37
N ASP A 189 -40.20 -42.94 -40.05
CA ASP A 189 -40.52 -42.63 -41.45
C ASP A 189 -39.60 -43.37 -42.44
N HIS A 190 -38.42 -43.79 -41.98
CA HIS A 190 -37.46 -44.58 -42.77
C HIS A 190 -37.31 -46.04 -42.30
N GLU A 191 -38.06 -46.45 -41.26
CA GLU A 191 -38.06 -47.83 -40.72
C GLU A 191 -36.65 -48.38 -40.42
N ILE A 192 -35.70 -47.51 -40.06
CA ILE A 192 -34.33 -47.92 -39.74
C ILE A 192 -34.27 -48.43 -38.31
N GLU A 193 -33.53 -49.52 -38.08
CA GLU A 193 -33.36 -50.05 -36.74
C GLU A 193 -32.78 -49.00 -35.77
N PRO A 194 -33.25 -48.93 -34.51
CA PRO A 194 -32.85 -47.88 -33.58
C PRO A 194 -31.34 -47.74 -33.37
N TYR A 195 -30.61 -48.86 -33.43
CA TYR A 195 -29.15 -48.88 -33.30
C TYR A 195 -28.46 -48.22 -34.50
N GLU A 196 -28.89 -48.57 -35.71
CA GLU A 196 -28.34 -48.02 -36.95
C GLU A 196 -28.74 -46.54 -37.12
N ALA A 197 -30.00 -46.20 -36.85
CA ALA A 197 -30.51 -44.83 -36.85
C ALA A 197 -29.72 -43.91 -35.90
N GLY A 198 -29.36 -44.43 -34.71
CA GLY A 198 -28.50 -43.71 -33.76
C GLY A 198 -27.10 -43.41 -34.32
N SER A 199 -26.51 -44.37 -35.03
CA SER A 199 -25.18 -44.19 -35.66
C SER A 199 -25.21 -43.17 -36.80
N ILE A 200 -26.28 -43.18 -37.60
CA ILE A 200 -26.49 -42.26 -38.74
C ILE A 200 -26.73 -40.84 -38.22
N ALA A 201 -27.63 -40.68 -37.23
CA ALA A 201 -27.87 -39.39 -36.59
C ALA A 201 -26.61 -38.83 -35.91
N GLY A 202 -25.84 -39.68 -35.22
CA GLY A 202 -24.58 -39.30 -34.58
C GLY A 202 -23.54 -38.77 -35.57
N LYS A 203 -23.37 -39.42 -36.73
CA LYS A 203 -22.47 -38.96 -37.80
C LYS A 203 -22.91 -37.60 -38.35
N GLN A 204 -24.21 -37.43 -38.58
CA GLN A 204 -24.76 -36.16 -39.08
C GLN A 204 -24.57 -35.02 -38.07
N PHE A 205 -24.76 -35.28 -36.79
CA PHE A 205 -24.55 -34.28 -35.74
C PHE A 205 -23.08 -33.88 -35.57
N ASN A 206 -22.16 -34.82 -35.72
CA ASN A 206 -20.72 -34.53 -35.68
C ASN A 206 -20.28 -33.68 -36.87
N LYS A 207 -20.85 -33.92 -38.05
CA LYS A 207 -20.59 -33.11 -39.25
C LYS A 207 -21.00 -31.64 -39.04
N ILE A 208 -22.21 -31.41 -38.51
CA ILE A 208 -22.70 -30.06 -38.20
C ILE A 208 -21.80 -29.37 -37.17
N HIS A 209 -21.33 -30.09 -36.14
CA HIS A 209 -20.44 -29.52 -35.13
C HIS A 209 -19.05 -29.15 -35.66
N SER A 210 -18.57 -29.79 -36.74
CA SER A 210 -17.28 -29.46 -37.37
C SER A 210 -17.34 -28.30 -38.37
N GLU A 211 -18.54 -27.86 -38.75
CA GLU A 211 -18.78 -26.76 -39.68
C GLU A 211 -19.12 -25.43 -38.97
N GLU A 212 -19.30 -25.47 -37.64
CA GLU A 212 -19.51 -24.32 -36.72
C GLU A 212 -18.18 -23.86 -36.09
#